data_AF-A0A2M7UI80-F1
#
_entry.id   AF-A0A2M7UI80-F1
#
_cell.length_a   1.000
_cell.length_b   1.000
_cell.length_c   1.000
_cell.angle_alpha   90.00
_cell.angle_beta   90.00
_cell.angle_gamma   90.00
#
_symmetry.space_group_name_H-M   'P 1'
#
loop_
_entity.id
_entity.type
_entity.pdbx_description
1 polymer ?
#
loop_
_entity_poly.entity_id
_entity_poly.type
_entity_poly.pdbx_seq_one_letter_code
_entity_poly.pdbx_strand_id
1 'polypeptide(L)'
;MIFAPKRRKSVIYGKIRKELARILRELAKQKESQITEGSLSIDHIHMCIEIPPKYAVASIIGFLKGKSAIAIARMQGKDRNYTGAH
;
A
#
# COMPACT_ATOMS: atom_id res chain seq x y z
N MET A 1 -0.44 2.40 -11.75
CA MET A 1 -1.13 1.32 -11.01
C MET A 1 -2.39 1.86 -10.38
N ILE A 2 -3.51 1.16 -10.55
CA ILE A 2 -4.78 1.47 -9.88
C ILE A 2 -5.09 0.32 -8.91
N PHE A 3 -5.38 0.65 -7.66
CA PHE A 3 -5.63 -0.33 -6.59
C PHE A 3 -6.86 0.05 -5.79
N ALA A 4 -7.88 -0.81 -5.77
CA ALA A 4 -9.07 -0.61 -4.96
C ALA A 4 -9.03 -1.47 -3.68
N PRO A 5 -9.22 -0.89 -2.48
CA PRO A 5 -9.31 -1.64 -1.23
C PRO A 5 -10.57 -2.51 -1.19
N LYS A 6 -10.41 -3.78 -0.83
CA LYS A 6 -11.51 -4.76 -0.79
C LYS A 6 -12.44 -4.51 0.41
N ARG A 7 -13.75 -4.63 0.18
CA ARG A 7 -14.84 -4.52 1.19
C ARG A 7 -14.97 -3.16 1.89
N ARG A 8 -14.95 -2.05 1.13
CA ARG A 8 -15.41 -0.73 1.63
C ARG A 8 -14.63 -0.24 2.87
N LYS A 9 -13.36 -0.68 3.04
CA LYS A 9 -12.43 -0.16 4.07
C LYS A 9 -11.90 1.24 3.75
N SER A 10 -12.60 2.00 2.91
CA SER A 10 -12.23 3.33 2.42
C SER A 10 -11.86 4.30 3.55
N VAL A 11 -12.61 4.26 4.65
CA VAL A 11 -12.36 5.07 5.85
C VAL A 11 -11.00 4.75 6.49
N ILE A 12 -10.64 3.46 6.56
CA ILE A 12 -9.36 3.02 7.13
C ILE A 12 -8.22 3.46 6.22
N TYR A 13 -8.36 3.27 4.91
CA TYR A 13 -7.39 3.72 3.91
C TYR A 13 -7.20 5.24 3.92
N GLY A 14 -8.25 6.00 4.21
CA GLY A 14 -8.16 7.44 4.47
C GLY A 14 -7.30 7.77 5.70
N LYS A 15 -7.47 7.06 6.82
CA LYS A 15 -6.68 7.25 8.05
C LYS A 15 -5.21 6.86 7.88
N ILE A 16 -4.95 5.74 7.21
CA ILE A 16 -3.58 5.24 6.99
C ILE A 16 -2.93 5.77 5.71
N ARG A 17 -3.56 6.72 4.99
CA ARG A 17 -3.10 7.17 3.65
C ARG A 17 -1.63 7.56 3.58
N LYS A 18 -1.17 8.35 4.56
CA LYS A 18 0.20 8.87 4.62
C LYS A 18 1.19 7.72 4.84
N GLU A 19 0.81 6.80 5.71
CA GLU A 19 1.63 5.66 6.10
C GLU A 19 1.67 4.59 5.00
N LEU A 20 0.54 4.35 4.34
CA LEU A 20 0.46 3.48 3.17
C LEU A 20 1.33 4.02 2.02
N ALA A 21 1.28 5.32 1.76
CA ALA A 21 2.15 5.95 0.76
C ALA A 21 3.63 5.79 1.12
N ARG A 22 4.00 5.94 2.41
CA ARG A 22 5.36 5.69 2.90
C ARG A 22 5.81 4.25 2.66
N ILE A 23 4.99 3.27 3.08
CA ILE A 23 5.26 1.84 2.92
C ILE A 23 5.42 1.49 1.43
N LEU A 24 4.53 1.97 0.56
CA LEU A 24 4.60 1.69 -0.87
C LEU A 24 5.86 2.28 -1.51
N ARG A 25 6.27 3.49 -1.11
CA ARG A 25 7.54 4.10 -1.56
C ARG A 25 8.75 3.29 -1.10
N GLU A 26 8.77 2.83 0.15
CA GLU A 26 9.83 1.98 0.68
C GLU A 26 9.91 0.64 -0.06
N LEU A 27 8.77 0.01 -0.32
CA LEU A 27 8.70 -1.25 -1.06
C LEU A 27 9.12 -1.07 -2.53
N ALA A 28 8.76 0.03 -3.18
CA ALA A 28 9.19 0.33 -4.54
C ALA A 28 10.71 0.45 -4.63
N LYS A 29 11.34 1.16 -3.67
CA LYS A 29 12.81 1.30 -3.60
C LYS A 29 13.53 -0.04 -3.46
N GLN A 30 12.95 -1.03 -2.76
CA GLN A 30 13.52 -2.38 -2.66
C GLN A 30 13.59 -3.12 -4.00
N LYS A 31 12.85 -2.65 -5.02
CA LYS A 31 12.85 -3.18 -6.38
C LYS A 31 13.39 -2.19 -7.39
N GLU A 32 14.22 -1.23 -6.94
CA GLU A 32 14.81 -0.19 -7.78
C GLU A 32 13.75 0.60 -8.58
N SER A 33 12.51 0.61 -8.08
CA SER A 33 11.38 1.29 -8.70
C SER A 33 11.06 2.56 -7.93
N GLN A 34 10.55 3.58 -8.60
CA GLN A 34 10.24 4.86 -7.99
C GLN A 34 8.76 5.19 -8.18
N ILE A 35 8.09 5.63 -7.11
CA ILE A 35 6.73 6.15 -7.20
C ILE A 35 6.83 7.66 -7.41
N THR A 36 6.67 8.09 -8.65
CA THR A 36 6.78 9.49 -9.08
C THR A 36 5.55 10.29 -8.66
N GLU A 37 4.36 9.70 -8.78
CA GLU A 37 3.09 10.36 -8.47
C GLU A 37 2.12 9.39 -7.79
N GLY A 38 1.19 9.93 -6.99
CA GLY A 38 0.11 9.12 -6.45
C GLY A 38 -1.05 9.95 -5.91
N SER A 39 -2.27 9.54 -6.28
CA SER A 39 -3.52 10.11 -5.77
C SER A 39 -4.32 9.01 -5.06
N LEU A 40 -4.82 9.35 -3.88
CA LEU A 40 -5.69 8.46 -3.11
C LEU A 40 -7.12 8.99 -3.17
N SER A 41 -7.97 8.30 -3.91
CA SER A 41 -9.42 8.42 -3.82
C SER A 41 -9.95 7.51 -2.70
N ILE A 42 -11.17 7.79 -2.25
CA ILE A 42 -11.84 7.05 -1.18
C ILE A 42 -11.99 5.56 -1.53
N ASP A 43 -12.20 5.27 -2.81
CA ASP A 43 -12.53 3.96 -3.36
C ASP A 43 -11.35 3.31 -4.11
N HIS A 44 -10.31 4.07 -4.46
CA HIS A 44 -9.15 3.57 -5.18
C HIS A 44 -7.90 4.44 -5.03
N ILE A 45 -6.73 3.84 -5.23
CA ILE A 45 -5.42 4.49 -5.20
C ILE A 45 -4.84 4.43 -6.60
N HIS A 46 -4.46 5.59 -7.15
CA HIS A 46 -3.65 5.69 -8.37
C HIS A 46 -2.22 6.00 -8.01
N MET A 47 -1.28 5.35 -8.67
CA MET A 47 0.16 5.65 -8.54
C MET A 47 0.85 5.55 -9.89
N CYS A 48 1.71 6.52 -10.21
CA CYS A 48 2.66 6.43 -11.29
C CYS A 48 3.95 5.80 -10.74
N ILE A 49 4.44 4.74 -11.40
CA ILE A 49 5.61 3.98 -10.95
C ILE A 49 6.56 3.86 -12.12
N GLU A 50 7.77 4.39 -11.95
CA GLU A 50 8.90 4.13 -12.81
C GLU A 50 9.50 2.78 -12.44
N ILE A 51 9.55 1.87 -13.42
CA ILE A 51 10.00 0.49 -13.23
C ILE A 51 11.17 0.24 -14.19
N PRO A 52 12.32 -0.28 -13.70
CA PRO A 52 13.41 -0.68 -14.57
C PRO A 52 12.97 -1.73 -15.60
N PRO A 53 13.40 -1.64 -16.87
CA PRO A 53 12.93 -2.53 -17.94
C PRO A 53 13.32 -4.01 -17.73
N LYS A 54 14.29 -4.28 -16.85
CA LYS A 54 14.69 -5.64 -16.43
C LYS A 54 13.62 -6.39 -15.63
N TYR A 55 12.60 -5.69 -15.12
CA TYR A 55 11.53 -6.28 -14.32
C TYR A 55 10.21 -6.33 -15.08
N ALA A 56 9.54 -7.47 -15.01
CA ALA A 56 8.15 -7.58 -15.46
C ALA A 56 7.23 -6.71 -14.59
N VAL A 57 6.44 -5.84 -15.22
CA VAL A 57 5.49 -4.94 -14.54
C VAL A 57 4.57 -5.70 -13.58
N ALA A 58 4.06 -6.86 -13.98
CA ALA A 58 3.20 -7.69 -13.14
C ALA A 58 3.88 -8.17 -11.85
N SER A 59 5.19 -8.45 -11.90
CA SER A 59 5.98 -8.86 -10.74
C SER A 59 6.11 -7.74 -9.71
N ILE A 60 6.40 -6.52 -10.18
CA ILE A 60 6.48 -5.33 -9.32
C ILE A 60 5.12 -5.02 -8.69
N ILE A 61 4.05 -5.02 -9.48
CA ILE A 61 2.69 -4.78 -8.98
C ILE A 61 2.29 -5.86 -7.96
N GLY A 62 2.57 -7.13 -8.24
CA GLY A 62 2.29 -8.25 -7.33
C GLY A 62 3.05 -8.11 -6.01
N PHE A 63 4.34 -7.79 -6.08
CA PHE A 63 5.19 -7.55 -4.92
C PHE A 63 4.65 -6.40 -4.05
N LEU A 64 4.37 -5.24 -4.67
CA LEU A 64 3.85 -4.06 -3.98
C LEU A 64 2.53 -4.37 -3.28
N LYS A 65 1.56 -4.95 -3.99
CA LYS A 65 0.23 -5.28 -3.43
C LYS A 65 0.32 -6.31 -2.31
N GLY A 66 1.13 -7.37 -2.49
CA GLY A 66 1.27 -8.44 -1.50
C GLY A 66 1.90 -7.95 -0.21
N LYS A 67 3.04 -7.25 -0.30
CA LYS A 67 3.75 -6.75 0.89
C LYS A 67 3.00 -5.63 1.61
N SER A 68 2.36 -4.72 0.88
CA SER A 68 1.54 -3.68 1.50
C SER A 68 0.30 -4.25 2.19
N ALA A 69 -0.35 -5.28 1.65
CA ALA A 69 -1.46 -5.96 2.34
C ALA A 69 -1.03 -6.56 3.69
N ILE A 70 0.15 -7.20 3.75
CA ILE A 70 0.71 -7.74 5.00
C ILE A 70 1.02 -6.60 5.99
N ALA A 71 1.63 -5.51 5.52
CA ALA A 71 1.95 -4.37 6.36
C ALA A 71 0.69 -3.74 6.97
N ILE A 72 -0.34 -3.52 6.16
CA ILE A 72 -1.65 -3.01 6.62
C ILE A 72 -2.31 -3.97 7.61
N ALA A 73 -2.26 -5.29 7.36
CA ALA A 73 -2.82 -6.28 8.27
C ALA A 73 -2.12 -6.26 9.64
N ARG A 74 -0.79 -6.09 9.68
CA ARG A 74 -0.03 -5.95 10.92
C ARG A 74 -0.37 -4.67 11.68
N MET A 75 -0.58 -3.57 10.96
CA MET A 75 -1.03 -2.31 11.56
C MET A 75 -2.43 -2.43 12.16
N GLN A 76 -3.37 -3.05 11.44
CA GLN A 76 -4.72 -3.32 11.97
C GLN A 76 -4.72 -4.32 13.13
N GLY A 77 -3.79 -5.29 13.13
CA GLY A 77 -3.59 -6.21 14.25
C GLY A 77 -3.10 -5.50 15.51
N LYS A 78 -2.27 -4.45 15.38
CA LYS A 78 -1.84 -3.62 16.52
C LYS A 78 -2.99 -2.82 17.13
N ASP A 79 -3.88 -2.24 16.33
CA ASP A 79 -5.07 -1.52 16.83
C ASP A 79 -6.04 -2.43 17.61
N ARG A 80 -6.08 -3.74 17.29
CA ARG A 80 -6.92 -4.71 18.02
C ARG A 80 -6.36 -5.13 19.39
N ASN A 81 -5.11 -4.81 19.70
CA ASN A 81 -4.47 -5.16 20.96
C ASN A 81 -4.58 -4.05 22.04
N TYR A 82 -5.30 -2.95 21.80
CA TYR A 82 -5.48 -1.87 22.78
C TYR A 82 -6.82 -1.90 23.53
N THR A 83 -7.52 -3.04 23.54
CA THR A 83 -8.70 -3.24 24.40
C THR A 83 -8.70 -4.65 24.99
N GLY A 84 -8.17 -4.79 26.20
CA GLY A 84 -8.18 -6.00 27.04
C GLY A 84 -6.82 -6.18 27.73
N ALA A 85 -6.64 -6.02 29.03
CA ALA A 85 -7.60 -6.08 30.13
C ALA A 85 -7.17 -5.17 31.30
N HIS A 86 -8.19 -4.74 32.01
CA HIS A 86 -8.21 -4.18 33.35
C HIS A 86 -8.00 -5.29 34.40
#